data_AF-A0A7X9LWS8-F1
#
_entry.id   AF-A0A7X9LWS8-F1
#
_cell.length_a   1.000
_cell.length_b   1.000
_cell.length_c   1.000
_cell.angle_alpha   90.00
_cell.angle_beta   90.00
_cell.angle_gamma   90.00
#
_symmetry.space_group_name_H-M   'P 1'
#
loop_
_entity.id
_entity.type
_entity.pdbx_description
1 polymer ?
#
loop_
_entity_poly.entity_id
_entity_poly.type
_entity_poly.pdbx_seq_one_letter_code
_entity_poly.pdbx_strand_id
1 'polypeptide(L)'
;MKNNTFIGAPHDFHKLTKQEIGELLHFSPKEVRAQKKECLLCKLQGQLKGNDILFKSIYKKHALKLGMHPNQVEEYLNITKTERLRWTSQERLVVVEWVPFKKWGKELKYPLYDTYQIKNIKLKTINDWRREHQQQIKEHRLHAIKKAQQTRIESIQLHKDFYANKWKAMLADWYKDNGKLGASLQLSFWTMWISRWAKEYQRKAYKAKKNTEEYFKKKELFYSMKNEAIQRLTLSPYSSLSFYQPPNPKKITHLEFCTHHFDLWKLERENFGYLSKFDFYYDNEVAIHNCDSCEVDIEENYYSLYYLAIGYQDYHFSFHTPYPIGLDYLPSKDSLPSISHEELEGMFRFGRPLFDEEKIIFSEKEVIKHFNEAIVKFDLYFGAAVNIC
;
A
#
# COMPACT_ATOMS: atom_id res chain seq x y z
N MET A 1 1.22 -27.24 41.14
CA MET A 1 2.02 -27.35 42.37
C MET A 1 3.50 -27.12 42.04
N LYS A 2 4.00 -25.93 42.36
CA LYS A 2 5.36 -25.58 42.81
C LYS A 2 5.25 -24.15 43.36
N ASN A 3 4.51 -24.00 44.45
CA ASN A 3 4.46 -22.77 45.26
C ASN A 3 5.30 -23.05 46.50
N ASN A 4 6.61 -22.85 46.38
CA ASN A 4 7.47 -22.53 47.51
C ASN A 4 8.88 -22.25 46.96
N THR A 5 9.26 -20.98 46.92
CA THR A 5 10.61 -20.57 47.33
C THR A 5 10.55 -19.10 47.69
N PHE A 6 10.77 -18.86 48.98
CA PHE A 6 11.17 -17.59 49.54
C PHE A 6 12.22 -16.92 48.65
N ILE A 7 12.09 -15.60 48.55
CA ILE A 7 12.86 -14.64 47.77
C ILE A 7 14.37 -14.88 47.97
N GLY A 8 14.97 -15.66 47.07
CA GLY A 8 16.37 -15.46 46.71
C GLY A 8 16.48 -14.02 46.18
N ALA A 9 17.57 -13.36 46.53
CA ALA A 9 17.90 -12.02 46.08
C ALA A 9 17.38 -11.70 44.67
N PRO A 10 16.69 -10.57 44.45
CA PRO A 10 16.42 -10.12 43.10
C PRO A 10 17.76 -9.93 42.38
N HIS A 11 18.10 -10.84 41.45
CA HIS A 11 19.33 -10.79 40.65
C HIS A 11 19.51 -9.43 39.95
N ASP A 12 18.41 -8.70 39.78
CA ASP A 12 18.33 -7.35 39.23
C ASP A 12 18.96 -6.26 40.11
N PHE A 13 19.11 -6.43 41.44
CA PHE A 13 19.78 -5.42 42.28
C PHE A 13 21.29 -5.31 42.04
N HIS A 14 21.90 -6.28 41.34
CA HIS A 14 23.27 -6.14 40.87
C HIS A 14 23.45 -4.97 39.89
N LYS A 15 22.37 -4.46 39.29
CA LYS A 15 22.39 -3.27 38.43
C LYS A 15 22.54 -1.95 39.21
N LEU A 16 22.28 -1.94 40.52
CA LEU A 16 22.52 -0.77 41.36
C LEU A 16 24.02 -0.58 41.60
N THR A 17 24.46 0.67 41.69
CA THR A 17 25.84 0.97 42.06
C THR A 17 26.09 0.70 43.54
N LYS A 18 27.36 0.53 43.90
CA LYS A 18 27.78 0.33 45.30
C LYS A 18 27.33 1.48 46.21
N GLN A 19 27.32 2.71 45.69
CA GLN A 19 26.88 3.91 46.40
C GLN A 19 25.37 3.93 46.62
N GLU A 20 24.58 3.61 45.59
CA GLU A 20 23.11 3.52 45.71
C GLU A 20 22.68 2.46 46.75
N ILE A 21 23.36 1.30 46.77
CA ILE A 21 23.08 0.27 47.79
C ILE A 21 23.45 0.77 49.18
N GLY A 22 24.56 1.50 49.30
CA GLY A 22 24.98 2.14 50.55
C GLY A 22 23.98 3.16 51.09
N GLU A 23 23.41 4.00 50.22
CA GLU A 23 22.36 4.96 50.56
C GLU A 23 21.09 4.25 51.05
N LEU A 24 20.69 3.16 50.40
CA LEU A 24 19.53 2.36 50.81
C LEU A 24 19.73 1.69 52.19
N LEU A 25 20.98 1.39 52.55
CA LEU A 25 21.37 0.82 53.84
C LEU A 25 21.68 1.89 54.92
N HIS A 26 21.56 3.17 54.58
CA HIS A 26 21.95 4.30 55.43
C HIS A 26 23.42 4.28 55.89
N PHE A 27 24.33 3.77 55.05
CA PHE A 27 25.77 3.78 55.33
C PHE A 27 26.45 5.06 54.85
N SER A 28 27.45 5.51 55.59
CA SER A 28 28.31 6.64 55.19
C SER A 28 29.21 6.26 54.00
N PRO A 29 29.69 7.24 53.21
CA PRO A 29 30.59 6.97 52.08
C PRO A 29 31.86 6.19 52.44
N LYS A 30 32.37 6.36 53.67
CA LYS A 30 33.54 5.64 54.18
C LYS A 30 33.22 4.16 54.42
N GLU A 31 32.07 3.86 55.02
CA GLU A 31 31.60 2.49 55.27
C GLU A 31 31.27 1.76 53.98
N VAL A 32 30.68 2.45 53.00
CA VAL A 32 30.42 1.90 51.68
C VAL A 32 31.73 1.50 51.01
N ARG A 33 32.74 2.38 50.98
CA ARG A 33 34.05 2.08 50.36
C ARG A 33 34.71 0.84 50.95
N ALA A 34 34.63 0.66 52.27
CA ALA A 34 35.25 -0.45 53.00
C ALA A 34 34.64 -1.84 52.70
N GLN A 35 33.38 -1.92 52.27
CA GLN A 35 32.70 -3.20 52.02
C GLN A 35 32.71 -3.60 50.54
N LYS A 36 32.73 -4.90 50.23
CA LYS A 36 32.50 -5.37 48.85
C LYS A 36 31.02 -5.19 48.45
N LYS A 37 30.73 -5.03 47.16
CA LYS A 37 29.35 -4.80 46.66
C LYS A 37 28.44 -5.97 47.01
N GLU A 38 28.97 -7.19 46.93
CA GLU A 38 28.27 -8.43 47.24
C GLU A 38 27.86 -8.46 48.71
N CYS A 39 28.72 -8.02 49.63
CA CYS A 39 28.40 -7.92 51.06
C CYS A 39 27.27 -6.92 51.32
N LEU A 40 27.29 -5.77 50.63
CA LEU A 40 26.22 -4.77 50.73
C LEU A 40 24.89 -5.32 50.19
N LEU A 41 24.93 -6.06 49.08
CA LEU A 41 23.73 -6.73 48.54
C LEU A 41 23.15 -7.75 49.51
N CYS A 42 23.98 -8.59 50.15
CA CYS A 42 23.51 -9.53 51.16
C CYS A 42 22.83 -8.82 52.34
N LYS A 43 23.38 -7.68 52.80
CA LYS A 43 22.77 -6.87 53.86
C LYS A 43 21.44 -6.27 53.43
N LEU A 44 21.37 -5.72 52.20
CA LEU A 44 20.13 -5.16 51.64
C LEU A 44 19.04 -6.24 51.53
N GLN A 45 19.40 -7.44 51.07
CA GLN A 45 18.48 -8.57 51.00
C GLN A 45 17.94 -8.96 52.39
N GLY A 46 18.79 -8.92 53.42
CA GLY A 46 18.37 -9.13 54.80
C GLY A 46 17.30 -8.14 55.26
N GLN A 47 17.48 -6.84 54.98
CA GLN A 47 16.50 -5.80 55.32
C GLN A 47 15.20 -5.88 54.50
N LEU A 48 15.27 -6.40 53.28
CA LEU A 48 14.10 -6.54 52.41
C LEU A 48 13.22 -7.73 52.76
N LYS A 49 13.73 -8.69 53.54
CA LYS A 49 12.99 -9.88 53.90
C LYS A 49 11.78 -9.52 54.77
N GLY A 50 10.59 -9.54 54.16
CA GLY A 50 9.31 -9.20 54.82
C GLY A 50 8.97 -7.71 54.86
N ASN A 51 9.75 -6.83 54.21
CA ASN A 51 9.49 -5.39 54.13
C ASN A 51 9.04 -4.97 52.72
N ASP A 52 7.78 -5.24 52.40
CA ASP A 52 7.18 -4.93 51.09
C ASP A 52 7.18 -3.43 50.76
N ILE A 53 7.11 -2.56 51.78
CA ILE A 53 7.13 -1.11 51.61
C ILE A 53 8.50 -0.66 51.11
N LEU A 54 9.58 -1.12 51.75
CA LEU A 54 10.95 -0.84 51.34
C LEU A 54 11.24 -1.44 49.95
N PHE A 55 10.74 -2.65 49.69
CA PHE A 55 10.88 -3.29 48.38
C PHE A 55 10.23 -2.44 47.27
N LYS A 56 8.97 -2.02 47.48
CA LYS A 56 8.25 -1.15 46.53
C LYS A 56 8.94 0.20 46.34
N SER A 57 9.45 0.82 47.41
CA SER A 57 10.10 2.13 47.33
C SER A 57 11.39 2.08 46.52
N ILE A 58 12.19 1.02 46.63
CA ILE A 58 13.41 0.80 45.84
C ILE A 58 13.09 0.71 44.35
N TYR A 59 12.12 -0.12 43.96
CA TYR A 59 11.75 -0.25 42.54
C TYR A 59 11.16 1.03 41.98
N LYS A 60 10.40 1.79 42.78
CA LYS A 60 9.91 3.11 42.37
C LYS A 60 11.04 4.11 42.19
N LYS A 61 12.00 4.17 43.12
CA LYS A 61 13.14 5.11 43.06
C LYS A 61 14.11 4.79 41.92
N HIS A 62 14.34 3.51 41.63
CA HIS A 62 15.30 3.04 40.62
C HIS A 62 14.63 2.36 39.42
N ALA A 63 13.41 2.79 39.05
CA ALA A 63 12.58 2.14 38.05
C ALA A 63 13.27 1.96 36.68
N LEU A 64 14.07 2.94 36.23
CA LEU A 64 14.81 2.87 34.97
C LEU A 64 15.95 1.84 35.00
N LYS A 65 16.68 1.75 36.11
CA LYS A 65 17.80 0.79 36.24
C LYS A 65 17.31 -0.62 36.48
N LEU A 66 16.22 -0.74 37.24
CA LEU A 66 15.67 -2.03 37.67
C LEU A 66 14.58 -2.56 36.76
N GLY A 67 14.12 -1.79 35.77
CA GLY A 67 13.05 -2.21 34.86
C GLY A 67 13.40 -3.47 34.05
N MET A 68 12.36 -4.23 33.72
CA MET A 68 12.48 -5.46 32.94
C MET A 68 12.47 -5.16 31.45
N HIS A 69 13.39 -5.78 30.72
CA HIS A 69 13.41 -5.77 29.27
C HIS A 69 12.21 -6.61 28.72
N PRO A 70 11.67 -6.33 27.52
CA PRO A 70 10.54 -7.06 26.94
C PRO A 70 10.66 -8.58 27.01
N ASN A 71 11.81 -9.13 26.63
CA ASN A 71 12.05 -10.58 26.65
C ASN A 71 12.02 -11.15 28.08
N GLN A 72 12.46 -10.38 29.08
CA GLN A 72 12.42 -10.81 30.48
C GLN A 72 10.98 -10.85 31.00
N VAL A 73 10.13 -9.90 30.57
CA VAL A 73 8.70 -9.93 30.89
C VAL A 73 8.01 -11.13 30.27
N GLU A 74 8.31 -11.42 28.99
CA GLU A 74 7.79 -12.58 28.26
C GLU A 74 8.15 -13.89 28.97
N GLU A 75 9.41 -14.04 29.38
CA GLU A 75 9.90 -15.21 30.11
C GLU A 75 9.30 -15.30 31.52
N TYR A 76 9.34 -14.20 32.30
CA TYR A 76 8.90 -14.18 33.70
C TYR A 76 7.40 -14.48 33.84
N LEU A 77 6.58 -13.89 32.97
CA LEU A 77 5.12 -14.11 33.00
C LEU A 77 4.68 -15.33 32.18
N ASN A 78 5.59 -15.97 31.44
CA ASN A 78 5.30 -17.04 30.49
C ASN A 78 4.20 -16.64 29.48
N ILE A 79 4.46 -15.52 28.78
CA ILE A 79 3.53 -14.89 27.84
C ILE A 79 4.23 -14.69 26.49
N THR A 80 3.45 -14.69 25.41
CA THR A 80 4.02 -14.45 24.08
C THR A 80 4.29 -12.97 23.82
N LYS A 81 5.17 -12.67 22.86
CA LYS A 81 5.39 -11.31 22.35
C LYS A 81 4.08 -10.59 21.98
N THR A 82 3.14 -11.29 21.35
CA THR A 82 1.84 -10.73 20.95
C THR A 82 0.98 -10.37 22.15
N GLU A 83 0.97 -11.23 23.18
CA GLU A 83 0.27 -10.95 24.44
C GLU A 83 0.88 -9.74 25.15
N ARG A 84 2.22 -9.69 25.26
CA ARG A 84 2.92 -8.53 25.84
C ARG A 84 2.53 -7.25 25.11
N LEU A 85 2.69 -7.19 23.79
CA LEU A 85 2.37 -5.99 23.01
C LEU A 85 0.92 -5.53 23.20
N ARG A 86 -0.04 -6.47 23.19
CA ARG A 86 -1.46 -6.19 23.42
C ARG A 86 -1.72 -5.67 24.83
N TRP A 87 -1.10 -6.26 25.85
CA TRP A 87 -1.31 -5.83 27.23
C TRP A 87 -0.57 -4.53 27.56
N THR A 88 0.52 -4.22 26.87
CA THR A 88 1.13 -2.88 26.87
C THR A 88 0.18 -1.85 26.28
N SER A 89 -0.46 -2.12 25.12
CA SER A 89 -1.40 -1.18 24.50
C SER A 89 -2.70 -1.01 25.29
N GLN A 90 -3.05 -2.00 26.13
CA GLN A 90 -4.18 -1.95 27.05
C GLN A 90 -3.80 -1.38 28.43
N GLU A 91 -2.59 -0.84 28.59
CA GLU A 91 -2.08 -0.27 29.84
C GLU A 91 -2.06 -1.25 31.03
N ARG A 92 -2.12 -2.55 30.76
CA ARG A 92 -2.07 -3.63 31.77
C ARG A 92 -0.64 -3.90 32.23
N LEU A 93 0.34 -3.71 31.33
CA LEU A 93 1.76 -3.76 31.64
C LEU A 93 2.29 -2.33 31.68
N VAL A 94 2.76 -1.88 32.85
CA VAL A 94 3.22 -0.51 33.04
C VAL A 94 4.61 -0.35 32.44
N VAL A 95 4.74 0.60 31.52
CA VAL A 95 6.01 1.00 30.90
C VAL A 95 6.59 2.17 31.69
N VAL A 96 7.83 2.02 32.14
CA VAL A 96 8.56 3.06 32.85
C VAL A 96 9.22 4.02 31.85
N GLU A 97 9.81 3.49 30.78
CA GLU A 97 10.50 4.29 29.76
C GLU A 97 10.52 3.59 28.40
N TRP A 98 10.58 4.37 27.33
CA TRP A 98 10.87 3.89 25.98
C TRP A 98 12.33 4.19 25.62
N VAL A 99 13.17 3.17 25.71
CA VAL A 99 14.61 3.30 25.50
C VAL A 99 14.92 3.31 23.99
N PRO A 100 15.58 4.36 23.47
CA PRO A 100 15.96 4.42 22.06
C PRO A 100 17.17 3.54 21.75
N PHE A 101 17.23 3.01 20.53
CA PHE A 101 18.38 2.32 19.97
C PHE A 101 18.45 2.51 18.45
N LYS A 102 19.66 2.49 17.88
CA LYS A 102 19.85 2.64 16.42
C LYS A 102 19.95 1.27 15.75
N LYS A 103 19.18 1.07 14.69
CA LYS A 103 19.26 -0.13 13.84
C LYS A 103 18.99 0.24 12.38
N TRP A 104 19.92 -0.12 11.48
CA TRP A 104 19.80 0.11 10.03
C TRP A 104 19.53 1.58 9.66
N GLY A 105 20.26 2.51 10.27
CA GLY A 105 20.07 3.95 10.04
C GLY A 105 18.77 4.54 10.61
N LYS A 106 17.93 3.74 11.28
CA LYS A 106 16.69 4.20 11.93
C LYS A 106 16.85 4.19 13.44
N GLU A 107 16.26 5.19 14.09
CA GLU A 107 16.09 5.21 15.54
C GLU A 107 14.79 4.46 15.89
N LEU A 108 14.93 3.40 16.68
CA LEU A 108 13.85 2.56 17.16
C LEU A 108 13.77 2.68 18.69
N LYS A 109 12.64 2.32 19.28
CA LYS A 109 12.45 2.34 20.74
C LYS A 109 11.92 1.01 21.24
N TYR A 110 12.31 0.62 22.45
CA TYR A 110 11.72 -0.53 23.16
C TYR A 110 11.23 -0.14 24.56
N PRO A 111 10.17 -0.77 25.06
CA PRO A 111 9.62 -0.44 26.37
C PRO A 111 10.38 -1.14 27.49
N LEU A 112 10.69 -0.42 28.56
CA LEU A 112 11.19 -0.94 29.83
C LEU A 112 10.02 -1.02 30.81
N TYR A 113 9.79 -2.18 31.44
CA TYR A 113 8.60 -2.41 32.27
C TYR A 113 8.88 -2.26 33.77
N ASP A 114 7.85 -1.89 34.53
CA ASP A 114 7.93 -1.80 36.00
C ASP A 114 8.06 -3.21 36.60
N THR A 115 9.26 -3.54 37.03
CA THR A 115 9.61 -4.84 37.61
C THR A 115 8.78 -5.19 38.85
N TYR A 116 8.44 -4.21 39.69
CA TYR A 116 7.60 -4.47 40.87
C TYR A 116 6.19 -4.83 40.45
N GLN A 117 5.62 -4.10 39.49
CA GLN A 117 4.30 -4.43 38.96
C GLN A 117 4.29 -5.82 38.32
N ILE A 118 5.27 -6.13 37.47
CA ILE A 118 5.40 -7.44 36.79
C ILE A 118 5.51 -8.58 37.81
N LYS A 119 6.37 -8.46 38.83
CA LYS A 119 6.54 -9.50 39.88
C LYS A 119 5.27 -9.74 40.70
N ASN A 120 4.34 -8.79 40.74
CA ASN A 120 3.06 -8.91 41.45
C ASN A 120 1.91 -9.43 40.58
N ILE A 121 2.11 -9.60 39.27
CA ILE A 121 1.10 -10.18 38.38
C ILE A 121 1.01 -11.69 38.68
N LYS A 122 -0.17 -12.13 39.10
CA LYS A 122 -0.44 -13.54 39.38
C LYS A 122 -0.90 -14.27 38.12
N LEU A 123 -0.64 -15.58 38.05
CA LEU A 123 -1.11 -16.43 36.95
C LEU A 123 -2.64 -16.35 36.74
N LYS A 124 -3.42 -16.17 37.83
CA LYS A 124 -4.87 -15.94 37.76
C LYS A 124 -5.20 -14.71 36.90
N THR A 125 -4.54 -13.58 37.16
CA THR A 125 -4.71 -12.33 36.41
C THR A 125 -4.40 -12.51 34.93
N ILE A 126 -3.32 -13.23 34.60
CA ILE A 126 -2.95 -13.56 33.22
C ILE A 126 -4.05 -14.37 32.53
N ASN A 127 -4.59 -15.38 33.21
CA ASN A 127 -5.64 -16.22 32.67
C ASN A 127 -6.97 -15.46 32.49
N ASP A 128 -7.27 -14.54 33.39
CA ASP A 128 -8.44 -13.65 33.27
C ASP A 128 -8.29 -12.74 32.04
N TRP A 129 -7.11 -12.13 31.84
CA TRP A 129 -6.81 -11.34 30.65
C TRP A 129 -6.90 -12.13 29.34
N ARG A 130 -6.47 -13.40 29.34
CA ARG A 130 -6.62 -14.30 28.19
C ARG A 130 -8.09 -14.60 27.91
N ARG A 131 -8.90 -14.84 28.95
CA ARG A 131 -10.33 -15.13 28.84
C ARG A 131 -11.11 -13.93 28.27
N GLU A 132 -10.86 -12.74 28.80
CA GLU A 132 -11.43 -11.49 28.30
C GLU A 132 -11.13 -11.29 26.81
N HIS A 133 -9.87 -11.51 26.40
CA HIS A 133 -9.49 -11.38 25.00
C HIS A 133 -10.22 -12.39 24.10
N GLN A 134 -10.38 -13.63 24.56
CA GLN A 134 -11.15 -14.64 23.82
C GLN A 134 -12.63 -14.25 23.69
N GLN A 135 -13.21 -13.65 24.72
CA GLN A 135 -14.58 -13.12 24.66
C GLN A 135 -14.69 -11.96 23.65
N GLN A 136 -13.78 -10.99 23.71
CA GLN A 136 -13.72 -9.90 22.72
C GLN A 136 -13.59 -10.42 21.29
N ILE A 137 -12.73 -11.42 21.05
CA ILE A 137 -12.61 -12.05 19.72
C ILE A 137 -13.94 -12.64 19.27
N LYS A 138 -14.67 -13.34 20.15
CA LYS A 138 -15.98 -13.92 19.82
C LYS A 138 -17.00 -12.84 19.48
N GLU A 139 -17.07 -11.77 20.27
CA GLU A 139 -17.96 -10.62 20.04
C GLU A 139 -17.63 -9.92 18.72
N HIS A 140 -16.35 -9.63 18.45
CA HIS A 140 -15.90 -9.05 17.18
C HIS A 140 -16.23 -9.95 15.99
N ARG A 141 -16.08 -11.27 16.12
CA ARG A 141 -16.48 -12.22 15.06
C ARG A 141 -17.97 -12.17 14.80
N LEU A 142 -18.81 -12.17 15.83
CA LEU A 142 -20.26 -12.06 15.69
C LEU A 142 -20.66 -10.73 15.03
N HIS A 143 -20.05 -9.62 15.44
CA HIS A 143 -20.29 -8.32 14.83
C HIS A 143 -19.84 -8.29 13.37
N ALA A 144 -18.66 -8.85 13.04
CA ALA A 144 -18.16 -8.93 11.68
C ALA A 144 -19.08 -9.78 10.78
N ILE A 145 -19.63 -10.89 11.29
CA ILE A 145 -20.60 -11.71 10.56
C ILE A 145 -21.87 -10.91 10.26
N LYS A 146 -22.43 -10.21 11.27
CA LYS A 146 -23.62 -9.36 11.08
C LYS A 146 -23.37 -8.25 10.05
N LYS A 147 -22.22 -7.57 10.16
CA LYS A 147 -21.82 -6.53 9.20
C LYS A 147 -21.67 -7.10 7.79
N ALA A 148 -21.03 -8.27 7.63
CA ALA A 148 -20.87 -8.91 6.33
C ALA A 148 -22.22 -9.32 5.71
N GLN A 149 -23.18 -9.79 6.52
CA GLN A 149 -24.54 -10.07 6.05
C GLN A 149 -25.24 -8.81 5.56
N GLN A 150 -25.18 -7.72 6.33
CA GLN A 150 -25.77 -6.44 5.96
C GLN A 150 -25.17 -5.90 4.66
N THR A 151 -23.83 -5.84 4.56
CA THR A 151 -23.14 -5.41 3.34
C THR A 151 -23.50 -6.31 2.15
N ARG A 152 -23.68 -7.62 2.34
CA ARG A 152 -24.11 -8.51 1.25
C ARG A 152 -25.50 -8.14 0.73
N ILE A 153 -26.45 -7.85 1.62
CA ILE A 153 -27.82 -7.45 1.25
C ILE A 153 -27.78 -6.11 0.47
N GLU A 154 -27.03 -5.13 0.99
CA GLU A 154 -26.84 -3.83 0.34
C GLU A 154 -26.21 -3.98 -1.05
N SER A 155 -25.18 -4.80 -1.17
CA SER A 155 -24.52 -5.08 -2.46
C SER A 155 -25.47 -5.71 -3.48
N ILE A 156 -26.28 -6.69 -3.06
CA ILE A 156 -27.27 -7.33 -3.93
C ILE A 156 -28.31 -6.31 -4.39
N GLN A 157 -28.78 -5.45 -3.48
CA GLN A 157 -29.78 -4.44 -3.80
C GLN A 157 -29.22 -3.38 -4.75
N LEU A 158 -27.99 -2.90 -4.51
CA LEU A 158 -27.31 -1.94 -5.37
C LEU A 158 -27.10 -2.48 -6.79
N HIS A 159 -26.64 -3.73 -6.91
CA HIS A 159 -26.49 -4.41 -8.19
C HIS A 159 -27.84 -4.52 -8.91
N LYS A 160 -28.89 -4.97 -8.21
CA LYS A 160 -30.22 -5.11 -8.79
C LYS A 160 -30.79 -3.77 -9.25
N ASP A 161 -30.70 -2.72 -8.43
CA ASP A 161 -31.18 -1.39 -8.76
C ASP A 161 -30.52 -0.85 -10.03
N PHE A 162 -29.20 -0.99 -10.15
CA PHE A 162 -28.49 -0.54 -11.33
C PHE A 162 -28.99 -1.24 -12.60
N TYR A 163 -28.98 -2.57 -12.65
CA TYR A 163 -29.32 -3.30 -13.89
C TYR A 163 -30.82 -3.32 -14.20
N ALA A 164 -31.68 -3.34 -13.19
CA ALA A 164 -33.12 -3.37 -13.40
C ALA A 164 -33.69 -2.00 -13.79
N ASN A 165 -33.14 -0.92 -13.24
CA ASN A 165 -33.68 0.43 -13.39
C ASN A 165 -32.74 1.31 -14.21
N LYS A 166 -31.57 1.66 -13.67
CA LYS A 166 -30.69 2.68 -14.25
C LYS A 166 -30.15 2.30 -15.63
N TRP A 167 -29.67 1.07 -15.77
CA TRP A 167 -29.12 0.58 -17.03
C TRP A 167 -30.17 0.54 -18.14
N LYS A 168 -31.38 0.05 -17.84
CA LYS A 168 -32.48 0.04 -18.80
C LYS A 168 -32.92 1.44 -19.21
N ALA A 169 -32.98 2.37 -18.25
CA ALA A 169 -33.31 3.77 -18.53
C ALA A 169 -32.26 4.42 -19.44
N MET A 170 -30.96 4.22 -19.16
CA MET A 170 -29.87 4.71 -20.01
C MET A 170 -29.95 4.15 -21.44
N LEU A 171 -30.20 2.85 -21.59
CA LEU A 171 -30.39 2.25 -22.91
C LEU A 171 -31.62 2.81 -23.63
N ALA A 172 -32.75 2.98 -22.93
CA ALA A 172 -33.95 3.52 -23.55
C ALA A 172 -33.71 4.96 -24.07
N ASP A 173 -32.99 5.77 -23.29
CA ASP A 173 -32.62 7.13 -23.66
C ASP A 173 -31.66 7.17 -24.85
N TRP A 174 -30.56 6.40 -24.79
CA TRP A 174 -29.55 6.39 -25.85
C TRP A 174 -30.05 5.89 -27.20
N TYR A 175 -31.01 4.96 -27.20
CA TYR A 175 -31.59 4.40 -28.43
C TYR A 175 -32.85 5.12 -28.89
N LYS A 176 -33.32 6.14 -28.15
CA LYS A 176 -34.57 6.84 -28.42
C LYS A 176 -34.62 7.46 -29.82
N ASP A 177 -33.54 8.15 -30.18
CA ASP A 177 -33.52 8.95 -31.41
C ASP A 177 -32.82 8.24 -32.56
N ASN A 178 -31.75 7.50 -32.28
CA ASN A 178 -30.95 6.84 -33.31
C ASN A 178 -30.24 5.58 -32.79
N GLY A 179 -30.50 4.44 -33.42
CA GLY A 179 -29.89 3.17 -33.03
C GLY A 179 -28.36 3.12 -33.18
N LYS A 180 -27.80 3.83 -34.18
CA LYS A 180 -26.35 3.96 -34.36
C LYS A 180 -25.71 4.73 -33.21
N LEU A 181 -26.33 5.84 -32.79
CA LEU A 181 -25.90 6.62 -31.62
C LEU A 181 -25.96 5.76 -30.35
N GLY A 182 -27.09 5.08 -30.13
CA GLY A 182 -27.25 4.21 -28.98
C GLY A 182 -26.20 3.11 -28.90
N ALA A 183 -25.84 2.51 -30.05
CA ALA A 183 -24.78 1.53 -30.13
C ALA A 183 -23.39 2.11 -29.81
N SER A 184 -23.06 3.30 -30.33
CA SER A 184 -21.82 4.00 -30.01
C SER A 184 -21.70 4.35 -28.53
N LEU A 185 -22.76 4.89 -27.92
CA LEU A 185 -22.78 5.24 -26.50
C LEU A 185 -22.71 3.99 -25.61
N GLN A 186 -23.43 2.93 -25.96
CA GLN A 186 -23.39 1.66 -25.23
C GLN A 186 -22.00 1.04 -25.26
N LEU A 187 -21.35 0.97 -26.43
CA LEU A 187 -20.00 0.44 -26.54
C LEU A 187 -18.99 1.32 -25.80
N SER A 188 -19.12 2.65 -25.90
CA SER A 188 -18.26 3.59 -25.16
C SER A 188 -18.38 3.41 -23.65
N PHE A 189 -19.60 3.28 -23.13
CA PHE A 189 -19.83 3.05 -21.70
C PHE A 189 -19.13 1.80 -21.17
N TRP A 190 -19.28 0.66 -21.86
CA TRP A 190 -18.63 -0.58 -21.42
C TRP A 190 -17.12 -0.57 -21.65
N THR A 191 -16.64 0.09 -22.71
CA THR A 191 -15.20 0.30 -22.95
C THR A 191 -14.55 1.09 -21.81
N MET A 192 -15.23 2.07 -21.25
CA MET A 192 -14.76 2.79 -20.06
C MET A 192 -14.54 1.82 -18.88
N TRP A 193 -15.50 0.93 -18.60
CA TRP A 193 -15.38 -0.04 -17.51
C TRP A 193 -14.29 -1.10 -17.77
N ILE A 194 -14.13 -1.55 -19.02
CA ILE A 194 -13.00 -2.39 -19.44
C ILE A 194 -11.66 -1.69 -19.14
N SER A 195 -11.53 -0.41 -19.51
CA SER A 195 -10.32 0.37 -19.24
C SER A 195 -10.06 0.52 -17.74
N ARG A 196 -11.09 0.67 -16.91
CA ARG A 196 -10.95 0.76 -15.44
C ARG A 196 -10.52 -0.57 -14.83
N TRP A 197 -11.01 -1.70 -15.35
CA TRP A 197 -10.54 -3.04 -14.97
C TRP A 197 -9.08 -3.28 -15.35
N ALA A 198 -8.64 -2.82 -16.54
CA ALA A 198 -7.22 -2.87 -16.92
C ALA A 198 -6.34 -2.14 -15.89
N LYS A 199 -6.74 -0.93 -15.47
CA LYS A 199 -6.02 -0.14 -14.44
C LYS A 199 -6.07 -0.80 -13.06
N GLU A 200 -7.18 -1.43 -12.69
CA GLU A 200 -7.29 -2.18 -11.44
C GLU A 200 -6.32 -3.37 -11.41
N TYR A 201 -6.20 -4.10 -12.52
CA TYR A 201 -5.26 -5.21 -12.63
C TYR A 201 -3.80 -4.75 -12.66
N GLN A 202 -3.50 -3.63 -13.30
CA GLN A 202 -2.19 -2.99 -13.23
C GLN A 202 -1.81 -2.67 -11.78
N ARG A 203 -2.73 -2.04 -11.02
CA ARG A 203 -2.53 -1.71 -9.60
C ARG A 203 -2.33 -2.97 -8.74
N LYS A 204 -3.12 -4.02 -8.98
CA LYS A 204 -2.97 -5.31 -8.27
C LYS A 204 -1.62 -5.95 -8.56
N ALA A 205 -1.18 -5.97 -9.82
CA ALA A 205 0.10 -6.55 -10.22
C ALA A 205 1.28 -5.89 -9.50
N TYR A 206 1.34 -4.56 -9.46
CA TYR A 206 2.43 -3.84 -8.77
C TYR A 206 2.45 -4.04 -7.25
N LYS A 207 1.29 -4.25 -6.62
CA LYS A 207 1.19 -4.48 -5.16
C LYS A 207 1.32 -5.96 -4.78
N ALA A 208 1.20 -6.86 -5.75
CA ALA A 208 1.15 -8.29 -5.51
C ALA A 208 2.53 -8.84 -5.13
N LYS A 209 2.60 -9.60 -4.03
CA LYS A 209 3.75 -10.46 -3.69
C LYS A 209 3.66 -11.85 -4.35
N LYS A 210 2.45 -12.25 -4.76
CA LYS A 210 2.10 -13.54 -5.38
C LYS A 210 1.06 -13.27 -6.48
N ASN A 211 1.05 -14.08 -7.53
CA ASN A 211 0.14 -13.97 -8.69
C ASN A 211 0.34 -12.71 -9.55
N THR A 212 1.53 -12.09 -9.50
CA THR A 212 1.87 -10.90 -10.27
C THR A 212 1.69 -11.12 -11.77
N GLU A 213 2.15 -12.26 -12.30
CA GLU A 213 2.01 -12.60 -13.72
C GLU A 213 0.55 -12.77 -14.16
N GLU A 214 -0.29 -13.39 -13.33
CA GLU A 214 -1.72 -13.55 -13.61
C GLU A 214 -2.41 -12.19 -13.73
N TYR A 215 -2.10 -11.26 -12.82
CA TYR A 215 -2.64 -9.90 -12.89
C TYR A 215 -2.12 -9.13 -14.11
N PHE A 216 -0.87 -9.33 -14.53
CA PHE A 216 -0.39 -8.75 -15.79
C PHE A 216 -1.10 -9.34 -17.00
N LYS A 217 -1.31 -10.66 -17.06
CA LYS A 217 -2.10 -11.29 -18.14
C LYS A 217 -3.51 -10.72 -18.23
N LYS A 218 -4.19 -10.56 -17.09
CA LYS A 218 -5.51 -9.90 -17.08
C LYS A 218 -5.42 -8.44 -17.52
N LYS A 219 -4.42 -7.68 -17.07
CA LYS A 219 -4.18 -6.30 -17.50
C LYS A 219 -4.12 -6.22 -19.04
N GLU A 220 -3.32 -7.08 -19.67
CA GLU A 220 -3.19 -7.11 -21.13
C GLU A 220 -4.49 -7.50 -21.81
N LEU A 221 -5.23 -8.50 -21.30
CA LEU A 221 -6.54 -8.88 -21.82
C LEU A 221 -7.54 -7.69 -21.84
N PHE A 222 -7.64 -6.94 -20.74
CA PHE A 222 -8.56 -5.80 -20.72
C PHE A 222 -8.09 -4.65 -21.61
N TYR A 223 -6.78 -4.44 -21.78
CA TYR A 223 -6.27 -3.45 -22.74
C TYR A 223 -6.52 -3.88 -24.20
N SER A 224 -6.39 -5.17 -24.53
CA SER A 224 -6.71 -5.65 -25.87
C SER A 224 -8.18 -5.44 -26.21
N MET A 225 -9.09 -5.80 -25.29
CA MET A 225 -10.53 -5.53 -25.43
C MET A 225 -10.82 -4.04 -25.62
N LYS A 226 -10.17 -3.17 -24.84
CA LYS A 226 -10.31 -1.71 -25.00
C LYS A 226 -9.89 -1.26 -26.41
N ASN A 227 -8.73 -1.71 -26.88
CA ASN A 227 -8.22 -1.33 -28.21
C ASN A 227 -9.15 -1.82 -29.32
N GLU A 228 -9.68 -3.04 -29.19
CA GLU A 228 -10.66 -3.63 -30.10
C GLU A 228 -11.94 -2.77 -30.22
N ALA A 229 -12.41 -2.23 -29.10
CA ALA A 229 -13.56 -1.33 -29.09
C ALA A 229 -13.23 0.05 -29.67
N ILE A 230 -12.04 0.59 -29.39
CA ILE A 230 -11.60 1.87 -29.95
C ILE A 230 -11.55 1.80 -31.47
N GLN A 231 -11.00 0.72 -32.03
CA GLN A 231 -10.98 0.49 -33.48
C GLN A 231 -12.38 0.49 -34.10
N ARG A 232 -13.39 -0.05 -33.41
CA ARG A 232 -14.78 0.00 -33.88
C ARG A 232 -15.39 1.39 -33.73
N LEU A 233 -15.18 2.03 -32.59
CA LEU A 233 -15.74 3.33 -32.30
C LEU A 233 -15.25 4.41 -33.26
N THR A 234 -14.10 4.26 -33.92
CA THR A 234 -13.69 5.20 -34.98
C THR A 234 -14.59 5.16 -36.23
N LEU A 235 -15.34 4.07 -36.46
CA LEU A 235 -16.30 3.95 -37.55
C LEU A 235 -17.61 4.71 -37.29
N SER A 236 -17.84 5.11 -36.04
CA SER A 236 -19.04 5.83 -35.65
C SER A 236 -18.95 7.31 -36.05
N PRO A 237 -19.98 7.88 -36.70
CA PRO A 237 -20.00 9.30 -37.09
C PRO A 237 -20.14 10.24 -35.88
N TYR A 238 -20.40 9.69 -34.69
CA TYR A 238 -20.47 10.43 -33.43
C TYR A 238 -19.11 10.54 -32.72
N SER A 239 -18.07 10.02 -33.36
CA SER A 239 -16.72 9.94 -32.80
C SER A 239 -15.83 10.99 -33.45
N SER A 240 -15.01 11.66 -32.63
CA SER A 240 -13.92 12.52 -33.08
C SER A 240 -12.59 11.91 -32.67
N LEU A 241 -11.72 11.68 -33.66
CA LEU A 241 -10.36 11.21 -33.43
C LEU A 241 -9.39 12.38 -33.63
N SER A 242 -8.46 12.53 -32.69
CA SER A 242 -7.47 13.61 -32.66
C SER A 242 -6.13 13.07 -32.16
N PHE A 243 -5.07 13.87 -32.29
CA PHE A 243 -3.73 13.50 -31.86
C PHE A 243 -3.18 14.50 -30.84
N TYR A 244 -2.67 13.98 -29.73
CA TYR A 244 -1.97 14.75 -28.70
C TYR A 244 -0.49 14.42 -28.74
N GLN A 245 0.34 15.44 -28.88
CA GLN A 245 1.79 15.34 -28.79
C GLN A 245 2.28 16.21 -27.63
N PRO A 246 2.81 15.63 -26.54
CA PRO A 246 3.34 16.41 -25.44
C PRO A 246 4.64 17.13 -25.84
N PRO A 247 5.07 18.17 -25.09
CA PRO A 247 6.31 18.90 -25.37
C PRO A 247 7.56 18.02 -25.46
N ASN A 248 7.63 16.97 -24.63
CA ASN A 248 8.64 15.93 -24.75
C ASN A 248 7.96 14.59 -25.10
N PRO A 249 7.81 14.28 -26.40
CA PRO A 249 7.12 13.08 -26.85
C PRO A 249 8.02 11.83 -26.83
N LYS A 250 9.32 12.00 -26.62
CA LYS A 250 10.33 10.96 -26.78
C LYS A 250 10.51 10.14 -25.52
N LYS A 251 10.90 8.88 -25.66
CA LYS A 251 11.38 8.07 -24.54
C LYS A 251 12.71 7.43 -24.89
N ILE A 252 13.66 7.59 -23.98
CA ILE A 252 14.92 6.85 -24.02
C ILE A 252 14.62 5.42 -23.54
N THR A 253 14.74 4.45 -24.44
CA THR A 253 14.50 3.03 -24.15
C THR A 253 15.76 2.31 -23.71
N HIS A 254 16.92 2.77 -24.18
CA HIS A 254 18.24 2.29 -23.80
C HIS A 254 19.20 3.47 -23.64
N LEU A 255 20.04 3.42 -22.61
CA LEU A 255 21.02 4.46 -22.30
C LEU A 255 22.28 3.82 -21.71
N GLU A 256 23.31 3.73 -22.54
CA GLU A 256 24.61 3.23 -22.17
C GLU A 256 25.71 4.24 -22.52
N PHE A 257 26.40 4.71 -21.49
CA PHE A 257 27.52 5.63 -21.65
C PHE A 257 28.78 4.86 -22.00
N CYS A 258 29.60 5.43 -22.87
CA CYS A 258 31.00 5.03 -22.99
C CYS A 258 31.74 5.25 -21.66
N THR A 259 32.91 4.64 -21.51
CA THR A 259 33.74 4.77 -20.29
C THR A 259 33.96 6.23 -19.90
N HIS A 260 34.23 7.11 -20.87
CA HIS A 260 34.46 8.52 -20.60
C HIS A 260 33.24 9.22 -19.98
N HIS A 261 32.07 9.15 -20.63
CA HIS A 261 30.86 9.79 -20.11
C HIS A 261 30.34 9.13 -18.83
N PHE A 262 30.59 7.83 -18.64
CA PHE A 262 30.26 7.16 -17.39
C PHE A 262 31.10 7.66 -16.21
N ASP A 263 32.40 7.91 -16.43
CA ASP A 263 33.28 8.44 -15.40
C ASP A 263 33.00 9.93 -15.12
N LEU A 264 32.62 10.71 -16.14
CA LEU A 264 32.11 12.08 -15.95
C LEU A 264 30.84 12.10 -15.09
N TRP A 265 29.86 11.24 -15.41
CA TRP A 265 28.63 11.11 -14.62
C TRP A 265 28.92 10.76 -13.15
N LYS A 266 29.85 9.82 -12.90
CA LYS A 266 30.27 9.49 -11.53
C LYS A 266 30.85 10.69 -10.80
N LEU A 267 31.76 11.42 -11.45
CA LEU A 267 32.43 12.57 -10.86
C LEU A 267 31.41 13.65 -10.46
N GLU A 268 30.46 13.97 -11.34
CA GLU A 268 29.41 14.95 -11.04
C GLU A 268 28.48 14.48 -9.93
N ARG A 269 28.10 13.20 -9.93
CA ARG A 269 27.32 12.60 -8.86
C ARG A 269 28.04 12.66 -7.50
N GLU A 270 29.36 12.48 -7.48
CA GLU A 270 30.14 12.62 -6.24
C GLU A 270 30.17 14.07 -5.76
N ASN A 271 30.24 15.04 -6.67
CA ASN A 271 30.36 16.46 -6.36
C ASN A 271 29.04 17.14 -5.97
N PHE A 272 27.92 16.76 -6.60
CA PHE A 272 26.63 17.44 -6.43
C PHE A 272 25.58 16.60 -5.69
N GLY A 273 25.91 15.37 -5.30
CA GLY A 273 24.98 14.45 -4.63
C GLY A 273 24.21 13.57 -5.62
N TYR A 274 22.96 13.22 -5.31
CA TYR A 274 22.22 12.29 -6.17
C TYR A 274 21.93 12.92 -7.55
N LEU A 275 22.65 12.46 -8.58
CA LEU A 275 22.39 12.72 -10.00
C LEU A 275 22.06 11.41 -10.71
N SER A 276 20.87 11.30 -11.30
CA SER A 276 20.52 10.10 -12.06
C SER A 276 21.23 10.07 -13.41
N LYS A 277 21.35 8.88 -14.03
CA LYS A 277 21.92 8.77 -15.39
C LYS A 277 21.12 9.58 -16.41
N PHE A 278 19.80 9.66 -16.23
CA PHE A 278 18.92 10.38 -17.15
C PHE A 278 19.07 11.88 -17.02
N ASP A 279 19.20 12.41 -15.80
CA ASP A 279 19.42 13.85 -15.59
C ASP A 279 20.75 14.28 -16.22
N PHE A 280 21.82 13.52 -15.96
CA PHE A 280 23.12 13.75 -16.60
C PHE A 280 23.05 13.68 -18.13
N TYR A 281 22.28 12.73 -18.68
CA TYR A 281 22.06 12.67 -20.11
C TYR A 281 21.39 13.93 -20.64
N TYR A 282 20.32 14.41 -20.01
CA TYR A 282 19.62 15.62 -20.49
C TYR A 282 20.50 16.87 -20.42
N ASP A 283 21.35 16.98 -19.40
CA ASP A 283 22.30 18.09 -19.27
C ASP A 283 23.43 18.01 -20.32
N ASN A 284 23.73 16.81 -20.83
CA ASN A 284 24.84 16.55 -21.77
C ASN A 284 24.37 15.95 -23.10
N GLU A 285 23.11 16.17 -23.48
CA GLU A 285 22.45 15.44 -24.57
C GLU A 285 23.23 15.54 -25.88
N VAL A 286 23.65 16.75 -26.25
CA VAL A 286 24.40 17.02 -27.48
C VAL A 286 25.75 16.31 -27.50
N ALA A 287 26.46 16.27 -26.37
CA ALA A 287 27.78 15.64 -26.29
C ALA A 287 27.67 14.11 -26.38
N ILE A 288 26.68 13.53 -25.71
CA ILE A 288 26.44 12.09 -25.69
C ILE A 288 25.89 11.61 -27.05
N HIS A 289 24.96 12.35 -27.66
CA HIS A 289 24.38 11.99 -28.96
C HIS A 289 25.42 12.07 -30.10
N ASN A 290 26.43 12.92 -29.99
CA ASN A 290 27.53 13.01 -30.97
C ASN A 290 28.69 12.05 -30.65
N CYS A 291 28.57 11.21 -29.63
CA CYS A 291 29.61 10.26 -29.24
C CYS A 291 29.33 8.88 -29.83
N ASP A 292 30.14 8.45 -30.80
CA ASP A 292 30.02 7.15 -31.47
C ASP A 292 30.19 5.93 -30.54
N SER A 293 30.66 6.14 -29.31
CA SER A 293 30.85 5.08 -28.32
C SER A 293 29.75 5.02 -27.26
N CYS A 294 28.80 5.94 -27.27
CA CYS A 294 27.61 5.88 -26.41
C CYS A 294 26.45 5.26 -27.19
N GLU A 295 25.62 4.47 -26.52
CA GLU A 295 24.41 3.90 -27.10
C GLU A 295 23.19 4.57 -26.47
N VAL A 296 22.38 5.20 -27.31
CA VAL A 296 21.13 5.85 -26.90
C VAL A 296 20.05 5.47 -27.89
N ASP A 297 19.09 4.66 -27.43
CA ASP A 297 17.91 4.34 -28.23
C ASP A 297 16.76 5.25 -27.81
N ILE A 298 16.22 5.98 -28.78
CA ILE A 298 15.13 6.93 -28.56
C ILE A 298 13.92 6.49 -29.39
N GLU A 299 12.81 6.23 -28.69
CA GLU A 299 11.52 6.01 -29.32
C GLU A 299 10.78 7.34 -29.46
N GLU A 300 10.70 7.82 -30.70
CA GLU A 300 9.97 9.05 -31.06
C GLU A 300 8.46 8.87 -30.86
N ASN A 301 7.78 9.91 -30.40
CA ASN A 301 6.32 9.90 -30.16
C ASN A 301 5.82 8.84 -29.15
N TYR A 302 6.71 8.25 -28.33
CA TYR A 302 6.33 7.28 -27.30
C TYR A 302 5.23 7.78 -26.35
N TYR A 303 5.33 9.05 -25.92
CA TYR A 303 4.36 9.67 -25.00
C TYR A 303 3.20 10.36 -25.71
N SER A 304 3.17 10.37 -27.04
CA SER A 304 2.07 10.89 -27.83
C SER A 304 0.86 9.94 -27.78
N LEU A 305 -0.35 10.48 -27.93
CA LEU A 305 -1.59 9.74 -27.75
C LEU A 305 -2.58 10.03 -28.88
N TYR A 306 -3.24 8.99 -29.36
CA TYR A 306 -4.53 9.14 -30.02
C TYR A 306 -5.60 9.44 -28.98
N TYR A 307 -6.45 10.41 -29.30
CA TYR A 307 -7.59 10.82 -28.48
C TYR A 307 -8.88 10.58 -29.25
N LEU A 308 -9.68 9.64 -28.77
CA LEU A 308 -11.00 9.36 -29.30
C LEU A 308 -12.04 9.89 -28.33
N ALA A 309 -12.91 10.79 -28.79
CA ALA A 309 -14.04 11.29 -28.01
C ALA A 309 -15.37 10.96 -28.68
N ILE A 310 -16.36 10.63 -27.87
CA ILE A 310 -17.75 10.42 -28.27
C ILE A 310 -18.61 11.25 -27.32
N GLY A 311 -19.38 12.18 -27.88
CA GLY A 311 -20.21 13.11 -27.12
C GLY A 311 -21.62 13.20 -27.66
N TYR A 312 -22.61 13.12 -26.77
CA TYR A 312 -24.01 13.39 -27.09
C TYR A 312 -24.76 13.84 -25.83
N GLN A 313 -25.32 15.05 -25.87
CA GLN A 313 -25.97 15.70 -24.72
C GLN A 313 -25.05 15.66 -23.48
N ASP A 314 -25.52 15.10 -22.36
CA ASP A 314 -24.74 15.00 -21.12
C ASP A 314 -23.74 13.84 -21.12
N TYR A 315 -23.79 12.95 -22.12
CA TYR A 315 -22.92 11.77 -22.20
C TYR A 315 -21.64 12.08 -22.96
N HIS A 316 -20.51 12.00 -22.25
CA HIS A 316 -19.19 12.22 -22.82
C HIS A 316 -18.26 11.07 -22.43
N PHE A 317 -17.67 10.43 -23.44
CA PHE A 317 -16.67 9.40 -23.28
C PHE A 317 -15.41 9.80 -24.02
N SER A 318 -14.27 9.56 -23.40
CA SER A 318 -12.97 9.78 -24.05
C SER A 318 -12.00 8.65 -23.74
N PHE A 319 -11.22 8.29 -24.75
CA PHE A 319 -10.25 7.22 -24.70
C PHE A 319 -8.92 7.68 -25.25
N HIS A 320 -7.86 7.28 -24.55
CA HIS A 320 -6.49 7.55 -24.93
C HIS A 320 -5.83 6.24 -25.33
N THR A 321 -5.19 6.23 -26.50
CA THR A 321 -4.38 5.10 -26.96
C THR A 321 -2.96 5.60 -27.22
N PRO A 322 -1.92 5.03 -26.58
CA PRO A 322 -0.54 5.37 -26.89
C PRO A 322 -0.23 5.25 -28.38
N TYR A 323 0.50 6.22 -28.93
CA TYR A 323 0.82 6.25 -30.36
C TYR A 323 1.46 4.94 -30.86
N PRO A 324 2.45 4.34 -30.17
CA PRO A 324 3.03 3.07 -30.61
C PRO A 324 2.03 1.92 -30.70
N ILE A 325 0.95 1.96 -29.89
CA ILE A 325 -0.09 0.92 -29.90
C ILE A 325 -1.14 1.21 -30.97
N GLY A 326 -1.51 2.48 -31.15
CA GLY A 326 -2.56 2.87 -32.10
C GLY A 326 -2.10 2.88 -33.55
N LEU A 327 -0.79 2.99 -33.80
CA LEU A 327 -0.21 3.08 -35.15
C LEU A 327 -0.63 1.92 -36.07
N ASP A 328 -0.86 0.73 -35.49
CA ASP A 328 -1.22 -0.48 -36.26
C ASP A 328 -2.64 -0.44 -36.86
N TYR A 329 -3.55 0.38 -36.32
CA TYR A 329 -4.97 0.33 -36.69
C TYR A 329 -5.70 1.69 -36.73
N LEU A 330 -5.02 2.79 -36.39
CA LEU A 330 -5.55 4.15 -36.47
C LEU A 330 -4.88 4.94 -37.61
N PRO A 331 -5.54 5.99 -38.14
CA PRO A 331 -4.96 6.84 -39.17
C PRO A 331 -3.64 7.47 -38.73
N SER A 332 -2.79 7.83 -39.70
CA SER A 332 -1.53 8.54 -39.43
C SER A 332 -1.78 9.81 -38.62
N LYS A 333 -0.91 10.10 -37.65
CA LYS A 333 -0.98 11.31 -36.82
C LYS A 333 -1.06 12.61 -37.64
N ASP A 334 -0.43 12.64 -38.82
CA ASP A 334 -0.41 13.83 -39.69
C ASP A 334 -1.75 14.09 -40.39
N SER A 335 -2.64 13.09 -40.41
CA SER A 335 -4.01 13.20 -40.94
C SER A 335 -5.04 13.62 -39.90
N LEU A 336 -4.64 13.73 -38.63
CA LEU A 336 -5.54 14.00 -37.52
C LEU A 336 -5.39 15.43 -36.99
N PRO A 337 -6.47 16.05 -36.49
CA PRO A 337 -6.38 17.33 -35.82
C PRO A 337 -5.53 17.21 -34.55
N SER A 338 -4.60 18.16 -34.38
CA SER A 338 -3.79 18.27 -33.17
C SER A 338 -4.59 18.91 -32.04
N ILE A 339 -4.45 18.39 -30.83
CA ILE A 339 -5.11 18.90 -29.63
C ILE A 339 -4.11 19.07 -28.49
N SER A 340 -4.47 19.91 -27.51
CA SER A 340 -3.78 19.99 -26.23
C SER A 340 -4.55 19.22 -25.15
N HIS A 341 -3.82 18.60 -24.22
CA HIS A 341 -4.40 17.91 -23.07
C HIS A 341 -3.65 18.32 -21.81
N GLU A 342 -4.42 18.53 -20.74
CA GLU A 342 -3.89 18.64 -19.38
C GLU A 342 -3.86 17.24 -18.74
N GLU A 343 -2.70 16.86 -18.23
CA GLU A 343 -2.53 15.61 -17.49
C GLU A 343 -3.21 15.70 -16.11
N LEU A 344 -3.86 14.62 -15.67
CA LEU A 344 -4.41 14.55 -14.32
C LEU A 344 -3.33 14.05 -13.33
N GLU A 345 -3.23 14.67 -12.15
CA GLU A 345 -2.30 14.25 -11.10
C GLU A 345 -2.63 12.85 -10.54
N GLY A 346 -1.61 11.98 -10.39
CA GLY A 346 -1.73 10.67 -9.71
C GLY A 346 -0.83 9.56 -10.28
N MET A 347 -1.10 8.30 -9.89
CA MET A 347 -0.36 7.10 -10.37
C MET A 347 -0.58 6.80 -11.87
N PHE A 348 -1.62 7.37 -12.47
CA PHE A 348 -1.98 7.15 -13.87
C PHE A 348 -2.11 8.49 -14.58
N ARG A 349 -1.35 8.65 -15.67
CA ARG A 349 -1.42 9.83 -16.56
C ARG A 349 -2.83 10.06 -17.11
N PHE A 350 -3.56 8.97 -17.39
CA PHE A 350 -4.96 8.97 -17.82
C PHE A 350 -5.75 7.80 -17.21
N GLY A 351 -6.99 8.09 -16.81
CA GLY A 351 -7.94 7.13 -16.24
C GLY A 351 -7.71 6.81 -14.76
N ARG A 352 -8.63 6.04 -14.16
CA ARG A 352 -8.56 5.62 -12.75
C ARG A 352 -8.94 4.14 -12.56
N PRO A 353 -8.48 3.48 -11.49
CA PRO A 353 -8.98 2.16 -11.13
C PRO A 353 -10.41 2.25 -10.58
N LEU A 354 -11.03 1.08 -10.42
CA LEU A 354 -12.35 0.93 -9.82
C LEU A 354 -12.34 1.23 -8.32
N PHE A 355 -13.36 1.97 -7.87
CA PHE A 355 -13.73 2.05 -6.46
C PHE A 355 -14.39 0.75 -5.99
N ASP A 356 -14.45 0.53 -4.67
CA ASP A 356 -14.94 -0.74 -4.14
C ASP A 356 -16.44 -0.91 -4.37
N GLU A 357 -17.22 0.18 -4.30
CA GLU A 357 -18.65 0.20 -4.63
C GLU A 357 -18.90 -0.06 -6.11
N GLU A 358 -18.02 0.45 -6.98
CA GLU A 358 -18.11 0.19 -8.42
C GLU A 358 -17.87 -1.28 -8.75
N LYS A 359 -17.00 -1.99 -8.02
CA LYS A 359 -16.76 -3.43 -8.23
C LYS A 359 -17.98 -4.29 -7.89
N ILE A 360 -18.88 -3.78 -7.04
CA ILE A 360 -20.14 -4.46 -6.70
C ILE A 360 -21.05 -4.49 -7.93
N ILE A 361 -21.23 -3.34 -8.58
CA ILE A 361 -22.09 -3.20 -9.76
C ILE A 361 -21.37 -3.74 -11.00
N PHE A 362 -20.19 -3.22 -11.28
CA PHE A 362 -19.38 -3.49 -12.47
C PHE A 362 -18.37 -4.60 -12.19
N SER A 363 -18.87 -5.75 -11.73
CA SER A 363 -18.02 -6.94 -11.56
C SER A 363 -17.38 -7.34 -12.89
N GLU A 364 -16.20 -7.96 -12.85
CA GLU A 364 -15.48 -8.39 -14.07
C GLU A 364 -16.37 -9.21 -15.01
N LYS A 365 -17.15 -10.13 -14.46
CA LYS A 365 -18.05 -10.99 -15.23
C LYS A 365 -19.12 -10.20 -15.96
N GLU A 366 -19.80 -9.27 -15.27
CA GLU A 366 -20.87 -8.48 -15.87
C GLU A 366 -20.32 -7.46 -16.89
N VAL A 367 -19.16 -6.87 -16.61
CA VAL A 367 -18.50 -5.95 -17.56
C VAL A 367 -18.12 -6.69 -18.84
N ILE A 368 -17.49 -7.86 -18.77
CA ILE A 368 -17.14 -8.65 -19.96
C ILE A 368 -18.39 -9.05 -20.75
N LYS A 369 -19.43 -9.52 -20.05
CA LYS A 369 -20.69 -9.92 -20.68
C LYS A 369 -21.30 -8.76 -21.47
N HIS A 370 -21.53 -7.63 -20.82
CA HIS A 370 -22.19 -6.49 -21.47
C HIS A 370 -21.30 -5.77 -22.48
N PHE A 371 -19.98 -5.82 -22.30
CA PHE A 371 -19.04 -5.37 -23.33
C PHE A 371 -19.19 -6.20 -24.62
N ASN A 372 -19.20 -7.53 -24.51
CA ASN A 372 -19.37 -8.40 -25.68
C ASN A 372 -20.74 -8.19 -26.35
N GLU A 373 -21.81 -8.04 -25.56
CA GLU A 373 -23.13 -7.68 -26.09
C GLU A 373 -23.09 -6.32 -26.83
N ALA A 374 -22.36 -5.34 -26.30
CA ALA A 374 -22.21 -4.02 -26.93
C ALA A 374 -21.40 -4.08 -28.23
N ILE A 375 -20.35 -4.90 -28.29
CA ILE A 375 -19.56 -5.14 -29.52
C ILE A 375 -20.45 -5.72 -30.62
N VAL A 376 -21.16 -6.83 -30.33
CA VAL A 376 -22.06 -7.46 -31.31
C VAL A 376 -23.12 -6.46 -31.79
N LYS A 377 -23.70 -5.69 -30.87
CA LYS A 377 -24.70 -4.69 -31.23
C LYS A 377 -24.13 -3.57 -32.07
N PHE A 378 -22.93 -3.08 -31.76
CA PHE A 378 -22.24 -2.10 -32.59
C PHE A 378 -22.01 -2.63 -34.01
N ASP A 379 -21.51 -3.85 -34.13
CA ASP A 379 -21.24 -4.49 -35.42
C ASP A 379 -22.52 -4.70 -36.25
N LEU A 380 -23.69 -4.89 -35.62
CA LEU A 380 -24.98 -4.91 -36.34
C LEU A 380 -25.35 -3.55 -36.98
N TYR A 381 -24.95 -2.43 -36.36
CA TYR A 381 -25.27 -1.08 -36.84
C TYR A 381 -24.21 -0.50 -37.79
N PHE A 382 -22.96 -0.93 -37.65
CA PHE A 382 -21.79 -0.35 -38.32
C PHE A 382 -20.94 -1.34 -39.11
N GLY A 383 -21.10 -2.64 -38.87
CA GLY A 383 -20.46 -3.66 -39.69
C GLY A 383 -20.94 -3.57 -41.13
N ALA A 384 -20.06 -3.91 -42.08
CA ALA A 384 -20.53 -4.26 -43.41
C ALA A 384 -21.62 -5.32 -43.22
N ALA A 385 -22.79 -5.13 -43.85
CA ALA A 385 -23.78 -6.19 -43.93
C ALA A 385 -23.02 -7.47 -44.26
N VAL A 386 -23.04 -8.44 -43.34
CA VAL A 386 -22.61 -9.79 -43.65
C VAL A 386 -23.41 -10.12 -44.90
N ASN A 387 -22.72 -10.22 -46.04
CA ASN A 387 -23.30 -10.73 -47.27
C ASN A 387 -23.73 -12.15 -46.94
N ILE A 388 -24.98 -12.28 -46.48
CA ILE A 388 -25.71 -13.53 -46.53
C ILE A 388 -26.09 -13.68 -48.00
N CYS A 389 -25.14 -14.21 -48.76
CA CYS A 389 -25.45 -14.92 -50.00
C CYS A 389 -25.79 -16.36 -49.65
#